data_AF-A0A1I0IN92-F1
#
_entry.id   AF-A0A1I0IN92-F1
#
_cell.length_a   1.000
_cell.length_b   1.000
_cell.length_c   1.000
_cell.angle_alpha   90.00
_cell.angle_beta   90.00
_cell.angle_gamma   90.00
#
_symmetry.space_group_name_H-M   'P 1'
#
loop_
_entity.id
_entity.type
_entity.pdbx_description
1 polymer ?
#
loop_
_entity_poly.entity_id
_entity_poly.type
_entity_poly.pdbx_seq_one_letter_code
_entity_poly.pdbx_strand_id
1 'polypeptide(L)'
;MRTRLRRRAGVVLGVTLLLTGGGVAVASWTATGTGQGSARAASVTGLVVGARSPVGALYPLPAGTTPATGYGSGTVGSVATTVTNPNPFPVTITSATLGSVTTNPLIGRTCAAGNVLPTTTAPIPLTPPVTLAADSAPTPLTVPGALYMIATAEDGCQSAGFSVPVTVTGASA
;
A
#
# COMPACT_ATOMS: atom_id res chain seq x y z
N MET A 1 -99.23 -5.66 -29.31
CA MET A 1 -97.83 -5.67 -29.82
C MET A 1 -96.88 -4.86 -28.89
N ARG A 2 -96.89 -5.09 -27.55
CA ARG A 2 -96.10 -4.27 -26.59
C ARG A 2 -95.15 -5.07 -25.68
N THR A 3 -95.21 -6.40 -25.70
CA THR A 3 -94.40 -7.28 -24.83
C THR A 3 -93.03 -7.67 -25.42
N ARG A 4 -92.83 -7.56 -26.74
CA ARG A 4 -91.56 -7.94 -27.39
C ARG A 4 -90.46 -6.88 -27.33
N LEU A 5 -90.80 -5.61 -27.12
CA LEU A 5 -89.82 -4.51 -27.03
C LEU A 5 -89.05 -4.50 -25.69
N ARG A 6 -89.72 -4.85 -24.58
CA ARG A 6 -89.13 -4.85 -23.23
C ARG A 6 -88.04 -5.92 -23.05
N ARG A 7 -88.14 -7.06 -23.75
CA ARG A 7 -87.10 -8.10 -23.73
C ARG A 7 -85.83 -7.72 -24.49
N ARG A 8 -85.92 -6.87 -25.52
CA ARG A 8 -84.75 -6.43 -26.30
C ARG A 8 -83.94 -5.36 -25.59
N ALA A 9 -84.60 -4.45 -24.86
CA ALA A 9 -83.93 -3.41 -24.08
C ALA A 9 -83.06 -3.98 -22.94
N GLY A 10 -83.54 -5.01 -22.22
CA GLY A 10 -82.78 -5.64 -21.15
C GLY A 10 -81.52 -6.38 -21.63
N VAL A 11 -81.58 -6.97 -22.82
CA VAL A 11 -80.43 -7.67 -23.43
C VAL A 11 -79.38 -6.67 -23.89
N VAL A 12 -79.80 -5.56 -24.50
CA VAL A 12 -78.84 -4.54 -24.97
C VAL A 12 -78.16 -3.84 -23.80
N LEU A 13 -78.89 -3.48 -22.73
CA LEU A 13 -78.30 -2.86 -21.54
C LEU A 13 -77.38 -3.80 -20.76
N GLY A 14 -77.70 -5.10 -20.71
CA GLY A 14 -76.84 -6.10 -20.08
C GLY A 14 -75.51 -6.29 -20.82
N VAL A 15 -75.53 -6.25 -22.16
CA VAL A 15 -74.33 -6.42 -22.98
C VAL A 15 -73.40 -5.20 -22.90
N THR A 16 -73.93 -3.97 -22.87
CA THR A 16 -73.07 -2.78 -22.70
C THR A 16 -72.43 -2.69 -21.33
N LEU A 17 -73.11 -3.12 -20.26
CA LEU A 17 -72.54 -3.12 -18.90
C LEU A 17 -71.42 -4.17 -18.74
N LEU A 18 -71.54 -5.31 -19.44
CA LEU A 18 -70.52 -6.36 -19.48
C LEU A 18 -69.26 -5.94 -20.24
N LEU A 19 -69.38 -5.05 -21.24
CA LEU A 19 -68.25 -4.59 -22.06
C LEU A 19 -67.43 -3.48 -21.39
N THR A 20 -67.99 -2.71 -20.45
CA THR A 20 -67.26 -1.66 -19.71
C THR A 20 -66.67 -2.15 -18.37
N GLY A 21 -66.99 -3.36 -17.94
CA GLY A 21 -66.48 -3.98 -16.70
C GLY A 21 -65.17 -4.77 -16.87
N GLY A 22 -64.52 -4.69 -18.05
CA GLY A 22 -63.25 -5.35 -18.31
C GLY A 22 -62.08 -4.62 -17.64
N GLY A 23 -61.93 -4.80 -16.33
CA GLY A 23 -60.69 -4.44 -15.66
C GLY A 23 -59.54 -5.19 -16.32
N VAL A 24 -58.63 -4.48 -16.99
CA VAL A 24 -57.37 -5.07 -17.46
C VAL A 24 -56.55 -5.33 -16.21
N ALA A 25 -56.68 -6.54 -15.65
CA ALA A 25 -55.80 -7.02 -14.61
C ALA A 25 -54.41 -7.16 -15.24
N VAL A 26 -53.60 -6.10 -15.15
CA VAL A 26 -52.17 -6.19 -15.45
C VAL A 26 -51.54 -7.06 -14.36
N ALA A 27 -51.51 -8.36 -14.59
CA ALA A 27 -50.63 -9.25 -13.83
C ALA A 27 -49.20 -8.95 -14.28
N SER A 28 -48.56 -7.95 -13.67
CA SER A 28 -47.11 -7.83 -13.76
C SER A 28 -46.52 -9.00 -12.96
N TRP A 29 -46.05 -10.03 -13.64
CA TRP A 29 -45.31 -11.12 -13.02
C TRP A 29 -43.99 -10.55 -12.53
N THR A 30 -43.89 -10.27 -11.24
CA THR A 30 -42.62 -9.95 -10.60
C THR A 30 -41.75 -11.21 -10.61
N ALA A 31 -40.83 -11.27 -11.56
CA ALA A 31 -39.79 -12.29 -11.60
C ALA A 31 -38.62 -11.80 -10.74
N THR A 32 -38.54 -12.28 -9.50
CA THR A 32 -37.39 -12.06 -8.62
C THR A 32 -36.48 -13.28 -8.64
N GLY A 33 -35.21 -13.09 -9.00
CA GLY A 33 -34.17 -14.12 -8.91
C GLY A 33 -33.17 -13.77 -7.82
N THR A 34 -32.90 -14.71 -6.91
CA THR A 34 -31.79 -14.63 -5.97
C THR A 34 -30.67 -15.55 -6.46
N GLY A 35 -29.45 -15.03 -6.48
CA GLY A 35 -28.25 -15.77 -6.90
C GLY A 35 -27.11 -15.53 -5.91
N GLN A 36 -26.26 -16.53 -5.72
CA GLN A 36 -25.06 -16.38 -4.89
C GLN A 36 -23.93 -15.81 -5.75
N GLY A 37 -23.48 -14.60 -5.43
CA GLY A 37 -22.25 -14.05 -5.98
C GLY A 37 -21.06 -14.49 -5.12
N SER A 38 -19.99 -14.99 -5.75
CA SER A 38 -18.73 -15.25 -5.05
C SER A 38 -17.75 -14.11 -5.32
N ALA A 39 -17.16 -13.56 -4.26
CA ALA A 39 -16.00 -12.67 -4.34
C ALA A 39 -14.76 -13.41 -3.83
N ARG A 40 -13.60 -13.14 -4.43
CA ARG A 40 -12.31 -13.64 -3.95
C ARG A 40 -11.44 -12.46 -3.55
N ALA A 41 -10.77 -12.55 -2.41
CA ALA A 41 -9.75 -11.58 -2.03
C ALA A 41 -8.53 -11.72 -2.96
N ALA A 42 -7.94 -10.60 -3.35
CA ALA A 42 -6.70 -10.60 -4.13
C ALA A 42 -5.51 -11.06 -3.26
N SER A 43 -4.52 -11.69 -3.88
CA SER A 43 -3.25 -12.05 -3.23
C SER A 43 -2.29 -10.87 -3.22
N VAL A 44 -1.62 -10.62 -2.09
CA VAL A 44 -0.61 -9.56 -1.95
C VAL A 44 0.75 -10.09 -2.42
N THR A 45 1.41 -9.34 -3.30
CA THR A 45 2.81 -9.53 -3.68
C THR A 45 3.70 -8.60 -2.84
N GLY A 46 4.87 -9.08 -2.42
CA GLY A 46 5.82 -8.28 -1.65
C GLY A 46 6.31 -7.04 -2.41
N LEU A 47 6.59 -5.96 -1.68
CA LEU A 47 7.19 -4.74 -2.22
C LEU A 47 8.65 -5.02 -2.67
N VAL A 48 9.06 -4.44 -3.79
CA VAL A 48 10.42 -4.59 -4.31
C VAL A 48 11.27 -3.39 -3.90
N VAL A 49 12.33 -3.64 -3.12
CA VAL A 49 13.26 -2.60 -2.65
C VAL A 49 14.53 -2.61 -3.50
N GLY A 50 14.82 -1.48 -4.14
CA GLY A 50 16.04 -1.23 -4.91
C GLY A 50 17.01 -0.29 -4.18
N ALA A 51 18.29 -0.41 -4.49
CA ALA A 51 19.33 0.46 -3.92
C ALA A 51 19.29 1.86 -4.56
N ARG A 52 19.62 2.90 -3.77
CA ARG A 52 19.78 4.28 -4.23
C ARG A 52 21.07 4.89 -3.66
N SER A 53 21.61 5.89 -4.34
CA SER A 53 22.75 6.67 -3.83
C SER A 53 22.44 7.26 -2.45
N PRO A 54 23.39 7.20 -1.49
CA PRO A 54 23.20 7.75 -0.15
C PRO A 54 22.91 9.26 -0.21
N VAL A 55 22.08 9.73 0.72
CA VAL A 55 21.65 11.14 0.82
C VAL A 55 22.57 12.00 1.69
N GLY A 56 23.56 11.40 2.36
CA GLY A 56 24.51 12.09 3.22
C GLY A 56 25.75 11.23 3.49
N ALA A 57 26.85 11.90 3.88
CA ALA A 57 28.05 11.23 4.31
C ALA A 57 27.86 10.66 5.74
N LEU A 58 28.37 9.45 5.97
CA LEU A 58 28.43 8.84 7.30
C LEU A 58 29.85 8.99 7.85
N TYR A 59 29.96 9.50 9.08
CA TYR A 59 31.22 9.72 9.78
C TYR A 59 31.14 9.16 11.21
N PRO A 60 32.29 8.90 11.86
CA PRO A 60 32.33 8.36 13.21
C PRO A 60 31.51 9.18 14.21
N LEU A 61 30.81 8.49 15.10
CA LEU A 61 30.10 9.15 16.19
C LEU A 61 31.08 9.99 17.05
N PRO A 62 30.69 11.22 17.44
CA PRO A 62 31.43 11.95 18.44
C PRO A 62 31.55 11.14 19.73
N ALA A 63 32.72 11.16 20.36
CA ALA A 63 32.97 10.41 21.58
C ALA A 63 31.95 10.77 22.68
N GLY A 64 31.40 9.75 23.35
CA GLY A 64 30.40 9.93 24.42
C GLY A 64 28.99 10.26 23.95
N THR A 65 28.70 10.18 22.65
CA THR A 65 27.35 10.39 22.09
C THR A 65 26.69 9.08 21.63
N THR A 66 25.39 9.15 21.36
CA THR A 66 24.60 8.04 20.77
C THR A 66 24.22 8.39 19.34
N PRO A 67 23.78 7.44 18.48
CA PRO A 67 23.27 7.78 17.16
C PRO A 67 22.18 8.86 17.15
N ALA A 68 21.36 8.92 18.21
CA ALA A 68 20.29 9.91 18.35
C ALA A 68 20.79 11.31 18.74
N THR A 69 21.96 11.41 19.39
CA THR A 69 22.49 12.68 19.94
C THR A 69 23.80 13.15 19.32
N GLY A 70 24.51 12.25 18.62
CA GLY A 70 25.83 12.49 18.04
C GLY A 70 25.80 13.02 16.60
N TYR A 71 24.69 12.81 15.90
CA TYR A 71 24.50 13.35 14.56
C TYR A 71 23.60 14.58 14.60
N GLY A 72 24.11 15.72 14.14
CA GLY A 72 23.37 16.99 14.11
C GLY A 72 22.26 17.05 13.05
N SER A 73 22.14 16.04 12.19
CA SER A 73 21.10 15.92 11.17
C SER A 73 20.67 14.46 11.01
N GLY A 74 19.36 14.22 10.91
CA GLY A 74 18.80 12.90 10.62
C GLY A 74 19.16 12.35 9.22
N THR A 75 19.72 13.20 8.35
CA THR A 75 20.25 12.79 7.04
C THR A 75 21.56 12.00 7.16
N VAL A 76 22.30 12.15 8.26
CA VAL A 76 23.52 11.37 8.51
C VAL A 76 23.12 9.93 8.84
N GLY A 77 23.75 8.98 8.16
CA GLY A 77 23.41 7.56 8.31
C GLY A 77 22.04 7.17 7.74
N SER A 78 21.39 8.06 6.99
CA SER A 78 20.17 7.72 6.26
C SER A 78 20.44 6.70 5.16
N VAL A 79 19.55 5.73 5.02
CA VAL A 79 19.59 4.76 3.93
C VAL A 79 18.57 5.16 2.88
N ALA A 80 19.04 5.37 1.66
CA ALA A 80 18.19 5.70 0.52
C ALA A 80 17.92 4.43 -0.29
N THR A 81 16.65 4.17 -0.57
CA THR A 81 16.19 3.07 -1.41
C THR A 81 15.11 3.55 -2.37
N THR A 82 14.68 2.66 -3.25
CA THR A 82 13.47 2.84 -4.05
C THR A 82 12.53 1.69 -3.80
N VAL A 83 11.22 1.93 -3.72
CA VAL A 83 10.23 0.87 -3.51
C VAL A 83 9.24 0.85 -4.65
N THR A 84 8.97 -0.35 -5.18
CA THR A 84 7.99 -0.60 -6.24
C THR A 84 6.81 -1.37 -5.64
N ASN A 85 5.59 -0.97 -5.98
CA ASN A 85 4.37 -1.66 -5.58
C ASN A 85 3.77 -2.38 -6.81
N PRO A 86 4.02 -3.69 -6.99
CA PRO A 86 3.45 -4.47 -8.09
C PRO A 86 2.00 -4.89 -7.85
N ASN A 87 1.37 -4.43 -6.76
CA ASN A 87 0.00 -4.80 -6.43
C ASN A 87 -1.00 -3.88 -7.15
N PRO A 88 -2.19 -4.41 -7.53
CA PRO A 88 -3.24 -3.63 -8.18
C PRO A 88 -4.02 -2.72 -7.20
N PHE A 89 -3.47 -2.45 -6.02
CA PHE A 89 -4.04 -1.59 -4.99
C PHE A 89 -2.94 -0.75 -4.34
N PRO A 90 -3.26 0.45 -3.83
CA PRO A 90 -2.29 1.30 -3.17
C PRO A 90 -1.81 0.71 -1.83
N VAL A 91 -0.56 0.98 -1.46
CA VAL A 91 0.07 0.51 -0.22
C VAL A 91 0.70 1.68 0.52
N THR A 92 0.37 1.86 1.80
CA THR A 92 1.01 2.84 2.68
C THR A 92 2.07 2.17 3.54
N ILE A 93 3.33 2.56 3.34
CA ILE A 93 4.50 2.12 4.09
C ILE A 93 4.64 2.98 5.34
N THR A 94 4.69 2.32 6.50
CA THR A 94 4.74 2.99 7.81
C THR A 94 6.05 2.76 8.55
N SER A 95 6.79 1.69 8.22
CA SER A 95 8.05 1.38 8.89
C SER A 95 9.03 0.63 7.99
N ALA A 96 10.31 0.68 8.37
CA ALA A 96 11.37 -0.09 7.74
C ALA A 96 12.26 -0.76 8.79
N THR A 97 12.74 -1.96 8.51
CA THR A 97 13.75 -2.68 9.28
C THR A 97 15.00 -2.89 8.44
N LEU A 98 16.14 -2.94 9.11
CA LEU A 98 17.46 -3.06 8.48
C LEU A 98 18.06 -4.42 8.80
N GLY A 99 18.70 -5.01 7.80
CA GLY A 99 19.51 -6.21 7.95
C GLY A 99 20.94 -5.90 8.44
N SER A 100 21.81 -6.90 8.34
CA SER A 100 23.23 -6.73 8.59
C SER A 100 23.88 -5.83 7.54
N VAL A 101 24.79 -4.97 7.99
CA VAL A 101 25.56 -4.09 7.11
C VAL A 101 26.73 -4.86 6.52
N THR A 102 26.88 -4.78 5.21
CA THR A 102 28.05 -5.26 4.47
C THR A 102 28.94 -4.07 4.12
N THR A 103 30.22 -4.15 4.48
CA THR A 103 31.23 -3.14 4.17
C THR A 103 31.95 -3.50 2.86
N ASN A 104 32.15 -2.50 2.01
CA ASN A 104 32.89 -2.63 0.75
C ASN A 104 34.02 -1.59 0.73
N PRO A 105 35.18 -1.91 1.35
CA PRO A 105 36.32 -0.98 1.38
C PRO A 105 36.90 -0.73 0.00
N LEU A 106 37.58 0.41 -0.15
CA LEU A 106 38.41 0.66 -1.31
C LEU A 106 39.57 -0.34 -1.39
N ILE A 107 40.01 -0.64 -2.62
CA ILE A 107 41.15 -1.52 -2.86
C ILE A 107 42.37 -1.00 -2.08
N GLY A 108 43.00 -1.89 -1.30
CA GLY A 108 44.17 -1.57 -0.48
C GLY A 108 43.87 -0.89 0.86
N ARG A 109 42.59 -0.78 1.26
CA ARG A 109 42.17 -0.30 2.58
C ARG A 109 41.41 -1.37 3.34
N THR A 110 41.42 -1.28 4.67
CA THR A 110 40.63 -2.13 5.56
C THR A 110 39.46 -1.34 6.13
N CYS A 111 38.25 -1.90 6.02
CA CYS A 111 37.09 -1.42 6.76
C CYS A 111 36.32 -2.67 7.22
N ALA A 112 36.73 -3.18 8.37
CA ALA A 112 36.18 -4.38 8.96
C ALA A 112 34.67 -4.25 9.22
N ALA A 113 33.98 -5.37 9.17
CA ALA A 113 32.58 -5.46 9.60
C ALA A 113 32.48 -5.02 11.08
N GLY A 114 31.43 -4.27 11.41
CA GLY A 114 31.22 -3.72 12.76
C GLY A 114 31.63 -2.26 12.93
N ASN A 115 32.37 -1.67 11.98
CA ASN A 115 32.63 -0.23 11.97
C ASN A 115 31.35 0.59 11.70
N VAL A 116 30.42 0.02 10.93
CA VAL A 116 29.09 0.59 10.65
C VAL A 116 28.02 -0.42 11.08
N LEU A 117 27.04 0.06 11.83
CA LEU A 117 26.00 -0.77 12.44
C LEU A 117 24.63 -0.11 12.26
N PRO A 118 23.54 -0.91 12.20
CA PRO A 118 22.18 -0.38 12.30
C PRO A 118 21.97 0.29 13.65
N THR A 119 21.29 1.43 13.68
CA THR A 119 20.96 2.14 14.93
C THR A 119 20.02 1.35 15.82
N THR A 120 19.20 0.48 15.22
CA THR A 120 18.28 -0.42 15.90
C THR A 120 17.97 -1.63 15.03
N THR A 121 17.61 -2.74 15.66
CA THR A 121 17.01 -3.91 15.00
C THR A 121 15.48 -3.86 14.99
N ALA A 122 14.88 -2.92 15.71
CA ALA A 122 13.44 -2.71 15.73
C ALA A 122 12.96 -1.94 14.48
N PRO A 123 11.66 -2.02 14.13
CA PRO A 123 11.10 -1.22 13.05
C PRO A 123 11.27 0.28 13.29
N ILE A 124 11.87 0.97 12.31
CA ILE A 124 12.02 2.42 12.29
C ILE A 124 10.74 3.01 11.68
N PRO A 125 10.00 3.87 12.39
CA PRO A 125 8.80 4.51 11.85
C PRO A 125 9.18 5.54 10.77
N LEU A 126 8.42 5.57 9.69
CA LEU A 126 8.53 6.57 8.64
C LEU A 126 7.55 7.72 8.92
N THR A 127 8.09 8.93 9.08
CA THR A 127 7.29 10.12 9.35
C THR A 127 7.68 11.24 8.37
N PRO A 128 6.81 11.61 7.42
CA PRO A 128 5.49 11.04 7.16
C PRO A 128 5.55 9.62 6.53
N PRO A 129 4.48 8.81 6.67
CA PRO A 129 4.32 7.56 5.92
C PRO A 129 4.39 7.79 4.41
N VAL A 130 4.80 6.78 3.66
CA VAL A 130 4.94 6.85 2.20
C VAL A 130 3.86 5.99 1.54
N THR A 131 2.98 6.61 0.76
CA THR A 131 1.93 5.91 0.01
C THR A 131 2.39 5.67 -1.42
N LEU A 132 2.33 4.41 -1.85
CA LEU A 132 2.58 3.97 -3.22
C LEU A 132 1.23 3.71 -3.90
N ALA A 133 1.08 4.19 -5.13
CA ALA A 133 -0.07 3.86 -5.95
C ALA A 133 -0.09 2.37 -6.32
N ALA A 134 -1.22 1.88 -6.82
CA ALA A 134 -1.29 0.57 -7.47
C ALA A 134 -0.33 0.53 -8.67
N ASP A 135 0.33 -0.61 -8.89
CA ASP A 135 1.24 -0.86 -10.01
C ASP A 135 2.32 0.23 -10.21
N SER A 136 2.78 0.83 -9.10
CA SER A 136 3.65 2.00 -9.16
C SER A 136 5.10 1.63 -9.47
N ALA A 137 5.72 2.42 -10.35
CA ALA A 137 7.17 2.40 -10.62
C ALA A 137 8.02 2.70 -9.36
N PRO A 138 9.36 2.47 -9.40
CA PRO A 138 10.24 2.67 -8.25
C PRO A 138 10.15 4.09 -7.69
N THR A 139 9.63 4.20 -6.46
CA THR A 139 9.43 5.48 -5.76
C THR A 139 10.54 5.65 -4.72
N PRO A 140 11.20 6.83 -4.63
CA PRO A 140 12.26 7.06 -3.66
C PRO A 140 11.75 6.98 -2.23
N LEU A 141 12.48 6.22 -1.39
CA LEU A 141 12.26 6.11 0.05
C LEU A 141 13.57 6.39 0.78
N THR A 142 13.50 7.17 1.86
CA THR A 142 14.65 7.43 2.73
C THR A 142 14.30 6.98 4.14
N VAL A 143 15.12 6.10 4.72
CA VAL A 143 15.02 5.69 6.12
C VAL A 143 15.99 6.56 6.93
N PRO A 144 15.50 7.55 7.70
CA PRO A 144 16.35 8.48 8.43
C PRO A 144 17.07 7.80 9.60
N GLY A 145 18.32 8.22 9.87
CA GLY A 145 19.11 7.72 11.02
C GLY A 145 19.23 6.20 11.08
N ALA A 146 19.27 5.52 9.92
CA ALA A 146 19.24 4.07 9.81
C ALA A 146 20.54 3.40 10.30
N LEU A 147 21.68 4.00 9.98
CA LEU A 147 23.01 3.48 10.28
C LEU A 147 23.80 4.47 11.12
N TYR A 148 24.76 3.96 11.88
CA TYR A 148 25.78 4.78 12.53
C TYR A 148 27.16 4.16 12.36
N MET A 149 28.18 5.00 12.39
CA MET A 149 29.57 4.58 12.41
C MET A 149 30.12 4.72 13.83
N ILE A 150 30.77 3.69 14.34
CA ILE A 150 31.32 3.69 15.70
C ILE A 150 32.39 4.78 15.84
N ALA A 151 32.58 5.30 17.05
CA ALA A 151 33.55 6.37 17.31
C ALA A 151 35.01 5.96 17.04
N THR A 152 35.31 4.66 17.12
CA THR A 152 36.64 4.08 16.92
C THR A 152 36.80 3.46 15.53
N ALA A 153 36.01 3.89 14.55
CA ALA A 153 36.10 3.34 13.21
C ALA A 153 37.47 3.64 12.59
N GLU A 154 38.03 2.66 11.90
CA GLU A 154 39.35 2.78 11.27
C GLU A 154 39.33 3.73 10.05
N ASP A 155 40.45 4.38 9.77
CA ASP A 155 40.58 5.33 8.65
C ASP A 155 40.33 4.70 7.27
N GLY A 156 40.52 3.38 7.15
CA GLY A 156 40.25 2.68 5.91
C GLY A 156 38.76 2.60 5.54
N CYS A 157 37.85 2.99 6.45
CA CYS A 157 36.43 3.19 6.15
C CYS A 157 36.12 4.49 5.40
N GLN A 158 37.08 5.42 5.30
CA GLN A 158 36.90 6.64 4.52
C GLN A 158 36.69 6.28 3.04
N SER A 159 35.57 6.73 2.48
CA SER A 159 35.13 6.45 1.10
C SER A 159 34.80 4.97 0.80
N ALA A 160 34.61 4.15 1.83
CA ALA A 160 34.08 2.79 1.66
C ALA A 160 32.58 2.82 1.29
N GLY A 161 32.15 1.84 0.50
CA GLY A 161 30.74 1.60 0.25
C GLY A 161 30.11 0.77 1.37
N PHE A 162 28.83 1.01 1.66
CA PHE A 162 28.07 0.23 2.63
C PHE A 162 26.77 -0.23 1.99
N SER A 163 26.45 -1.51 2.14
CA SER A 163 25.20 -2.10 1.64
C SER A 163 24.45 -2.72 2.81
N VAL A 164 23.15 -2.45 2.89
CA VAL A 164 22.29 -2.99 3.94
C VAL A 164 20.96 -3.43 3.33
N PRO A 165 20.50 -4.66 3.59
CA PRO A 165 19.15 -5.09 3.22
C PRO A 165 18.13 -4.23 3.97
N VAL A 166 17.10 -3.74 3.25
CA VAL A 166 16.01 -2.97 3.85
C VAL A 166 14.71 -3.72 3.59
N THR A 167 13.99 -4.01 4.67
CA THR A 167 12.65 -4.59 4.62
C THR A 167 11.65 -3.52 5.02
N VAL A 168 10.65 -3.28 4.18
CA VAL A 168 9.61 -2.27 4.43
C VAL A 168 8.30 -2.94 4.83
N THR A 169 7.58 -2.34 5.77
CA THR A 169 6.27 -2.81 6.23
C THR A 169 5.24 -1.74 5.93
N GLY A 170 4.18 -2.15 5.24
CA GLY A 170 3.05 -1.30 4.89
C GLY A 170 1.76 -2.12 4.76
N ALA A 171 0.64 -1.41 4.72
CA ALA A 171 -0.69 -2.01 4.55
C ALA A 171 -1.37 -1.40 3.33
N SER A 172 -2.37 -2.10 2.77
CA SER A 172 -3.24 -1.52 1.73
C SER A 172 -3.85 -0.22 2.23
N ALA A 173 -3.77 0.84 1.41
CA ALA A 173 -4.31 2.16 1.72
C ALA A 173 -5.81 2.25 1.42
#